data_AF-A0A0L0SE95-F1
#
_entry.id   AF-A0A0L0SE95-F1
#
_cell.length_a   1.000
_cell.length_b   1.000
_cell.length_c   1.000
_cell.angle_alpha   90.00
_cell.angle_beta   90.00
_cell.angle_gamma   90.00
#
_symmetry.space_group_name_H-M   'P 1'
#
loop_
_entity.id
_entity.type
_entity.pdbx_description
1 polymer ?
#
loop_
_entity_poly.entity_id
_entity_poly.type
_entity_poly.pdbx_seq_one_letter_code
_entity_poly.pdbx_strand_id
1 'polypeptide(L)'
;MSAARVLFVVGLGNHGPRYAATRHNAGRIVLESLASRLQAPWTAHGKFDQVVLSAASVRQLLRNDGVAIPTKVGGKPATPPTPKKRKSKGSAAALTTSNAEDSASDGEVSANSAPPVSTSDLDVPQPAMPTPAPSPVPRAPTARRQLVEPVEVPLDDVEIRLVRLRGYMNESGDKLRQLLRANNIPVAQFQTGTTTVPFLFLHDELDKPVGSIVYKASGSPAGHNGMRSIQGFVQSSALPRLRIGVDRPTDRADVADYVLKPFTPSERETVDSQVAPATWAHIVAWAEGMVTGA
;
A
#
# COMPACT_ATOMS: atom_id res chain seq x y z
N MET A 1 32.10 1.95 -15.32
CA MET A 1 30.62 1.90 -15.31
C MET A 1 30.19 1.56 -13.90
N SER A 2 29.08 2.14 -13.41
CA SER A 2 28.45 1.66 -12.18
C SER A 2 27.85 0.28 -12.41
N ALA A 3 27.66 -0.50 -11.35
CA ALA A 3 26.82 -1.70 -11.43
C ALA A 3 25.34 -1.27 -11.45
N ALA A 4 24.52 -1.89 -12.30
CA ALA A 4 23.09 -1.61 -12.35
C ALA A 4 22.43 -1.94 -10.99
N ARG A 5 21.71 -0.98 -10.44
CA ARG A 5 20.97 -1.09 -9.17
C ARG A 5 19.65 -1.81 -9.45
N VAL A 6 19.41 -2.98 -8.85
CA VAL A 6 18.19 -3.75 -9.12
C VAL A 6 17.15 -3.57 -8.01
N LEU A 7 15.93 -3.18 -8.36
CA LEU A 7 14.77 -3.10 -7.46
C LEU A 7 13.80 -4.26 -7.73
N PHE A 8 13.56 -5.10 -6.72
CA PHE A 8 12.58 -6.19 -6.80
C PHE A 8 11.23 -5.77 -6.22
N VAL A 9 10.19 -5.71 -7.06
CA VAL A 9 8.81 -5.42 -6.67
C VAL A 9 8.00 -6.72 -6.68
N VAL A 10 7.66 -7.25 -5.50
CA VAL A 10 7.15 -8.62 -5.36
C VAL A 10 5.66 -8.62 -4.99
N GLY A 11 4.81 -9.01 -5.94
CA GLY A 11 3.36 -9.14 -5.76
C GLY A 11 2.98 -10.48 -5.13
N LEU A 12 2.41 -10.44 -3.93
CA LEU A 12 1.93 -11.63 -3.22
C LEU A 12 0.55 -12.07 -3.72
N GLY A 13 0.32 -13.38 -3.67
CA GLY A 13 -0.93 -14.02 -4.09
C GLY A 13 -0.74 -15.47 -4.54
N ASN A 14 -1.80 -16.27 -4.41
CA ASN A 14 -1.84 -17.67 -4.84
C ASN A 14 -1.68 -17.81 -6.37
N HIS A 15 -0.98 -18.86 -6.82
CA HIS A 15 -0.80 -19.16 -8.24
C HIS A 15 -1.91 -20.07 -8.79
N GLY A 16 -2.26 -19.89 -10.07
CA GLY A 16 -3.27 -20.67 -10.79
C GLY A 16 -4.55 -19.88 -11.11
N PRO A 17 -5.31 -20.27 -12.14
CA PRO A 17 -6.41 -19.47 -12.69
C PRO A 17 -7.54 -19.21 -11.68
N ARG A 18 -7.85 -20.18 -10.82
CA ARG A 18 -8.89 -20.06 -9.77
C ARG A 18 -8.65 -18.92 -8.75
N TYR A 19 -7.44 -18.39 -8.69
CA TYR A 19 -7.08 -17.27 -7.81
C TYR A 19 -6.84 -15.96 -8.55
N ALA A 20 -6.85 -15.93 -9.89
CA ALA A 20 -6.32 -14.81 -10.67
C ALA A 20 -7.01 -13.45 -10.36
N ALA A 21 -8.30 -13.47 -10.00
CA ALA A 21 -9.10 -12.29 -9.69
C ALA A 21 -9.40 -12.07 -8.19
N THR A 22 -8.88 -12.92 -7.29
CA THR A 22 -9.25 -12.90 -5.86
C THR A 22 -8.63 -11.73 -5.09
N ARG A 23 -9.28 -11.25 -4.03
CA ARG A 23 -8.74 -10.18 -3.16
C ARG A 23 -7.33 -10.49 -2.64
N HIS A 24 -7.06 -11.74 -2.26
CA HIS A 24 -5.74 -12.23 -1.82
C HIS A 24 -4.65 -12.21 -2.91
N ASN A 25 -5.02 -11.86 -4.15
CA ASN A 25 -4.12 -11.66 -5.27
C ASN A 25 -3.96 -10.18 -5.65
N ALA A 26 -4.44 -9.22 -4.84
CA ALA A 26 -4.33 -7.78 -5.11
C ALA A 26 -2.91 -7.34 -5.52
N GLY A 27 -1.87 -7.85 -4.83
CA GLY A 27 -0.47 -7.57 -5.18
C GLY A 27 -0.08 -8.09 -6.57
N ARG A 28 -0.58 -9.26 -6.99
CA ARG A 28 -0.38 -9.80 -8.36
C ARG A 28 -1.20 -9.08 -9.41
N ILE A 29 -2.42 -8.64 -9.07
CA ILE A 29 -3.35 -7.94 -9.97
C ILE A 29 -2.81 -6.54 -10.30
N VAL A 30 -2.33 -5.82 -9.29
CA VAL A 30 -1.65 -4.52 -9.49
C VAL A 30 -0.41 -4.66 -10.37
N LEU A 31 0.43 -5.69 -10.15
CA LEU A 31 1.58 -5.92 -11.03
C LEU A 31 1.19 -6.33 -12.46
N GLU A 32 0.10 -7.08 -12.65
CA GLU A 32 -0.44 -7.40 -13.98
C GLU A 32 -0.97 -6.15 -14.70
N SER A 33 -1.71 -5.30 -13.98
CA SER A 33 -2.21 -4.01 -14.47
C SER A 33 -1.08 -3.09 -14.92
N LEU A 34 -0.01 -3.01 -14.12
CA LEU A 34 1.21 -2.30 -14.50
C LEU A 34 1.83 -2.92 -15.75
N ALA A 35 2.24 -4.20 -15.69
CA ALA A 35 2.89 -4.89 -16.82
C ALA A 35 2.12 -4.76 -18.15
N SER A 36 0.78 -4.81 -18.09
CA SER A 36 -0.10 -4.62 -19.26
C SER A 36 0.01 -3.23 -19.87
N ARG A 37 -0.02 -2.17 -19.05
CA ARG A 37 0.20 -0.77 -19.48
C ARG A 37 1.60 -0.56 -20.03
N LEU A 38 2.59 -1.18 -19.39
CA LEU A 38 3.98 -1.13 -19.79
C LEU A 38 4.26 -1.95 -21.07
N GLN A 39 3.24 -2.66 -21.60
CA GLN A 39 3.32 -3.63 -22.70
C GLN A 39 4.44 -4.68 -22.51
N ALA A 40 4.76 -4.98 -21.25
CA ALA A 40 5.99 -5.67 -20.85
C ALA A 40 5.69 -7.14 -20.50
N PRO A 41 6.14 -8.12 -21.31
CA PRO A 41 5.70 -9.50 -21.18
C PRO A 41 6.30 -10.22 -19.97
N TRP A 42 5.49 -11.05 -19.31
CA TRP A 42 5.94 -11.92 -18.23
C TRP A 42 6.79 -13.08 -18.76
N THR A 43 7.98 -13.23 -18.19
CA THR A 43 8.88 -14.38 -18.42
C THR A 43 8.79 -15.35 -17.23
N ALA A 44 8.75 -16.66 -17.50
CA ALA A 44 8.61 -17.68 -16.46
C ALA A 44 9.99 -18.23 -16.04
N HIS A 45 10.33 -18.13 -14.75
CA HIS A 45 11.60 -18.59 -14.17
C HIS A 45 11.37 -19.76 -13.21
N GLY A 46 10.53 -20.71 -13.64
CA GLY A 46 10.17 -21.96 -12.96
C GLY A 46 9.32 -21.82 -11.69
N LYS A 47 9.73 -20.97 -10.74
CA LYS A 47 9.17 -20.83 -9.39
C LYS A 47 8.72 -19.40 -9.06
N PHE A 48 8.97 -18.48 -9.98
CA PHE A 48 8.41 -17.14 -10.05
C PHE A 48 8.26 -16.76 -11.53
N ASP A 49 7.38 -15.80 -11.81
CA ASP A 49 7.26 -15.15 -13.11
C ASP A 49 7.77 -13.70 -12.92
N GLN A 50 8.52 -13.15 -13.87
CA GLN A 50 9.05 -11.78 -13.80
C GLN A 50 8.88 -10.98 -15.09
N VAL A 51 8.71 -9.67 -14.94
CA VAL A 51 8.95 -8.64 -15.96
C VAL A 51 10.22 -7.89 -15.57
N VAL A 52 11.12 -7.66 -16.53
CA VAL A 52 12.30 -6.81 -16.34
C VAL A 52 12.07 -5.50 -17.10
N LEU A 53 12.12 -4.38 -16.39
CA LEU A 53 11.95 -3.05 -16.95
C LEU A 53 13.32 -2.37 -17.00
N SER A 54 13.79 -2.10 -18.21
CA SER A 54 14.99 -1.29 -18.43
C SER A 54 14.72 0.19 -18.14
N ALA A 55 15.75 0.94 -17.79
CA ALA A 55 15.66 2.38 -17.62
C ALA A 55 15.15 3.14 -18.86
N ALA A 56 15.39 2.62 -20.07
CA ALA A 56 14.82 3.17 -21.29
C ALA A 56 13.29 3.00 -21.32
N SER A 57 12.80 1.82 -20.94
CA SER A 57 11.37 1.52 -20.79
C SER A 57 10.71 2.43 -19.74
N VAL A 58 11.33 2.58 -18.56
CA VAL A 58 10.83 3.44 -17.46
C VAL A 58 10.73 4.91 -17.91
N ARG A 59 11.76 5.44 -18.58
CA ARG A 59 11.74 6.82 -19.12
C ARG A 59 10.76 7.01 -20.28
N GLN A 60 10.52 6.00 -21.10
CA GLN A 60 9.48 6.07 -22.14
C GLN A 60 8.09 6.20 -21.51
N LEU A 61 7.81 5.49 -20.42
CA LEU A 61 6.52 5.54 -19.73
C LEU A 61 6.28 6.86 -19.00
N LEU A 62 7.30 7.43 -18.36
CA LEU A 62 7.23 8.78 -17.77
C LEU A 62 6.95 9.90 -18.80
N ARG A 63 7.11 9.63 -20.11
CA ARG A 63 6.80 10.57 -21.20
C ARG A 63 5.50 10.23 -21.94
N ASN A 64 5.19 8.95 -22.12
CA ASN A 64 4.07 8.51 -22.96
C ASN A 64 2.73 8.52 -22.22
N ASP A 65 2.71 8.17 -20.93
CA ASP A 65 1.47 8.20 -20.16
C ASP A 65 1.32 9.51 -19.39
N GLY A 66 0.26 10.23 -19.69
CA GLY A 66 -0.35 11.19 -18.76
C GLY A 66 -0.99 10.51 -17.56
N VAL A 67 -0.25 9.67 -16.82
CA VAL A 67 -0.66 9.20 -15.48
C VAL A 67 -0.66 10.41 -14.57
N ALA A 68 -1.79 11.13 -14.55
CA ALA A 68 -2.05 12.17 -13.58
C ALA A 68 -2.09 11.52 -12.19
N ILE A 69 -0.93 11.52 -11.49
CA ILE A 69 -0.78 11.03 -10.11
C ILE A 69 -1.90 11.71 -9.30
N PRO A 70 -2.93 10.98 -8.84
CA PRO A 70 -4.08 11.66 -8.28
C PRO A 70 -3.65 12.26 -6.93
N THR A 71 -3.63 13.59 -6.84
CA THR A 71 -3.06 14.34 -5.70
C THR A 71 -3.89 14.23 -4.40
N LYS A 72 -4.67 13.16 -4.27
CA LYS A 72 -5.49 12.75 -3.13
C LYS A 72 -5.49 11.22 -2.87
N VAL A 73 -4.65 10.41 -3.53
CA VAL A 73 -4.37 9.06 -2.99
C VAL A 73 -3.53 9.23 -1.72
N GLY A 74 -3.99 8.64 -0.61
CA GLY A 74 -3.53 9.00 0.74
C GLY A 74 -2.13 8.52 1.10
N GLY A 75 -1.11 9.36 0.89
CA GLY A 75 0.25 9.17 1.41
C GLY A 75 1.29 9.91 0.59
N LYS A 76 2.35 10.41 1.25
CA LYS A 76 3.52 10.92 0.51
C LYS A 76 4.24 9.73 -0.15
N PRO A 77 4.73 9.85 -1.41
CA PRO A 77 5.59 8.84 -2.02
C PRO A 77 6.74 8.47 -1.09
N ALA A 78 6.98 7.17 -0.97
CA ALA A 78 7.90 6.61 0.00
C ALA A 78 9.26 6.36 -0.64
N THR A 79 10.32 6.81 0.01
CA THR A 79 11.72 6.53 -0.37
C THR A 79 12.26 5.29 0.35
N PRO A 80 13.42 4.75 -0.07
CA PRO A 80 14.08 3.66 0.63
C PRO A 80 14.41 4.04 2.09
N PRO A 81 14.29 3.11 3.06
CA PRO A 81 14.61 3.39 4.45
C PRO A 81 16.13 3.56 4.61
N THR A 82 16.57 4.72 5.08
CA THR A 82 17.99 5.01 5.31
C THR A 82 18.61 4.06 6.34
N PRO A 83 19.82 3.52 6.08
CA PRO A 83 20.46 2.54 6.96
C PRO A 83 20.84 3.18 8.30
N LYS A 84 20.11 2.81 9.36
CA LYS A 84 20.36 3.33 10.71
C LYS A 84 21.61 2.68 11.32
N LYS A 85 22.67 3.45 11.51
CA LYS A 85 23.83 3.06 12.36
C LYS A 85 23.33 2.66 13.75
N ARG A 86 23.30 1.36 14.05
CA ARG A 86 22.87 0.85 15.37
C ARG A 86 23.91 1.22 16.43
N LYS A 87 23.52 2.04 17.41
CA LYS A 87 24.23 2.07 18.70
C LYS A 87 23.92 0.76 19.42
N SER A 88 24.95 0.01 19.80
CA SER A 88 24.81 -1.17 20.66
C SER A 88 24.47 -0.72 22.08
N LYS A 89 23.24 -1.03 22.52
CA LYS A 89 22.93 -1.22 23.93
C LYS A 89 22.38 -2.63 24.09
N GLY A 90 23.14 -3.47 24.78
CA GLY A 90 22.61 -4.73 25.28
C GLY A 90 21.87 -4.50 26.59
N SER A 91 20.74 -5.16 26.76
CA SER A 91 20.26 -5.62 28.06
C SER A 91 19.45 -6.88 27.81
N ALA A 92 19.65 -7.90 28.63
CA ALA A 92 18.64 -8.94 28.77
C ALA A 92 17.41 -8.37 29.49
N ALA A 93 16.27 -9.03 29.31
CA ALA A 93 15.10 -8.88 30.16
C ALA A 93 14.56 -10.30 30.42
N ALA A 94 14.32 -10.61 31.70
CA ALA A 94 13.93 -11.95 32.12
C ALA A 94 12.42 -12.20 31.97
N LEU A 95 12.03 -13.47 32.06
CA LEU A 95 10.65 -13.92 32.06
C LEU A 95 10.11 -13.94 33.50
N THR A 96 9.03 -13.19 33.78
CA THR A 96 8.31 -13.25 35.06
C THR A 96 6.80 -13.18 34.81
N THR A 97 6.02 -13.90 35.62
CA THR A 97 4.57 -14.12 35.48
C THR A 97 3.81 -13.71 36.74
N SER A 98 2.65 -13.06 36.61
CA SER A 98 1.58 -13.10 37.63
C SER A 98 0.24 -12.52 37.15
N ASN A 99 -0.84 -13.24 37.51
CA ASN A 99 -2.21 -12.87 37.87
C ASN A 99 -2.51 -11.36 38.08
N ALA A 100 -3.66 -10.77 37.68
CA ALA A 100 -5.11 -11.13 37.78
C ALA A 100 -5.79 -10.57 39.07
N GLU A 101 -7.14 -10.56 39.09
CA GLU A 101 -8.04 -9.90 40.07
C GLU A 101 -8.12 -8.35 39.95
N ASP A 102 -9.22 -7.64 40.30
CA ASP A 102 -10.67 -7.95 40.35
C ASP A 102 -11.47 -6.61 40.52
N SER A 103 -12.81 -6.69 40.64
CA SER A 103 -13.75 -5.73 41.24
C SER A 103 -14.39 -4.64 40.36
N ALA A 104 -15.60 -4.24 40.77
CA ALA A 104 -16.52 -3.33 40.09
C ALA A 104 -17.13 -2.31 41.08
N SER A 105 -17.80 -1.28 40.57
CA SER A 105 -18.58 -0.32 41.37
C SER A 105 -19.69 0.36 40.54
N ASP A 106 -20.92 0.34 41.06
CA ASP A 106 -22.08 1.07 40.51
C ASP A 106 -22.02 2.60 40.75
N GLY A 107 -22.92 3.36 40.13
CA GLY A 107 -23.01 4.81 40.30
C GLY A 107 -24.23 5.49 39.66
N GLU A 108 -25.31 5.63 40.43
CA GLU A 108 -26.52 6.42 40.12
C GLU A 108 -26.60 7.63 41.10
N VAL A 109 -27.35 8.73 40.91
CA VAL A 109 -28.39 9.15 39.96
C VAL A 109 -28.23 10.67 39.69
N SER A 110 -28.84 11.24 38.64
CA SER A 110 -29.73 12.41 38.81
C SER A 110 -30.51 12.81 37.54
N ALA A 111 -31.70 13.38 37.73
CA ALA A 111 -32.53 14.02 36.71
C ALA A 111 -32.95 15.43 37.18
N ASN A 112 -33.46 16.28 36.29
CA ASN A 112 -34.20 17.49 36.70
C ASN A 112 -35.27 17.89 35.67
N SER A 113 -36.25 18.69 36.12
CA SER A 113 -37.59 18.76 35.52
C SER A 113 -37.93 20.07 34.79
N ALA A 114 -38.99 20.01 33.97
CA ALA A 114 -39.80 21.15 33.49
C ALA A 114 -40.77 21.63 34.62
N PRO A 115 -41.84 22.47 34.42
CA PRO A 115 -42.45 23.09 33.21
C PRO A 115 -42.85 24.59 33.47
N PRO A 116 -44.04 25.09 33.06
CA PRO A 116 -44.61 25.32 31.71
C PRO A 116 -44.26 26.76 31.22
N VAL A 117 -45.03 27.71 30.64
CA VAL A 117 -46.42 27.98 30.16
C VAL A 117 -46.29 29.06 29.04
N SER A 118 -47.25 29.51 28.21
CA SER A 118 -48.71 29.28 27.99
C SER A 118 -49.06 29.59 26.50
N THR A 119 -50.32 29.89 26.15
CA THR A 119 -50.79 30.16 24.77
C THR A 119 -51.39 31.56 24.54
N SER A 120 -50.91 32.23 23.48
CA SER A 120 -51.57 33.32 22.72
C SER A 120 -50.68 33.64 21.48
N ASP A 121 -51.14 34.16 20.33
CA ASP A 121 -52.52 34.40 19.85
C ASP A 121 -52.59 34.29 18.29
N LEU A 122 -53.70 34.74 17.67
CA LEU A 122 -53.90 34.79 16.21
C LEU A 122 -53.17 35.98 15.54
N ASP A 123 -52.54 35.74 14.37
CA ASP A 123 -52.25 36.78 13.37
C ASP A 123 -52.31 36.21 11.93
N VAL A 124 -52.52 37.08 10.94
CA VAL A 124 -52.84 36.75 9.55
C VAL A 124 -51.59 36.83 8.65
N PRO A 125 -51.30 35.81 7.81
CA PRO A 125 -50.11 35.84 6.96
C PRO A 125 -50.21 36.90 5.86
N GLN A 126 -49.40 37.96 5.96
CA GLN A 126 -49.20 38.91 4.87
C GLN A 126 -48.36 38.28 3.73
N PRO A 127 -48.57 38.68 2.47
CA PRO A 127 -47.80 38.16 1.34
C PRO A 127 -46.35 38.62 1.40
N ALA A 128 -45.41 37.69 1.24
CA ALA A 128 -43.98 37.97 1.31
C ALA A 128 -43.50 38.83 0.12
N MET A 129 -42.81 39.94 0.42
CA MET A 129 -42.06 40.72 -0.57
C MET A 129 -40.89 39.89 -1.14
N PRO A 130 -40.59 39.98 -2.45
CA PRO A 130 -39.46 39.27 -3.03
C PRO A 130 -38.13 39.81 -2.49
N THR A 131 -37.27 38.90 -2.03
CA THR A 131 -35.91 39.26 -1.58
C THR A 131 -35.01 39.62 -2.77
N PRO A 132 -34.13 40.63 -2.64
CA PRO A 132 -33.17 40.95 -3.69
C PRO A 132 -32.15 39.81 -3.85
N ALA A 133 -31.79 39.48 -5.09
CA ALA A 133 -30.79 38.46 -5.38
C ALA A 133 -29.42 38.82 -4.78
N PRO A 134 -28.66 37.86 -4.24
CA PRO A 134 -27.36 38.12 -3.62
C PRO A 134 -26.33 38.58 -4.66
N SER A 135 -25.65 39.68 -4.37
CA SER A 135 -24.55 40.20 -5.20
C SER A 135 -23.45 39.15 -5.40
N PRO A 136 -22.80 39.10 -6.59
CA PRO A 136 -21.80 38.09 -6.88
C PRO A 136 -20.56 38.25 -5.98
N VAL A 137 -20.31 37.23 -5.16
CA VAL A 137 -19.08 37.15 -4.33
C VAL A 137 -17.86 37.12 -5.25
N PRO A 138 -16.85 37.99 -5.05
CA PRO A 138 -15.66 38.00 -5.89
C PRO A 138 -14.93 36.65 -5.76
N ARG A 139 -14.65 36.00 -6.90
CA ARG A 139 -13.86 34.77 -6.92
C ARG A 139 -12.47 35.05 -6.35
N ALA A 140 -12.08 34.32 -5.32
CA ALA A 140 -10.71 34.31 -4.83
C ALA A 140 -9.75 33.95 -6.00
N PRO A 141 -8.57 34.60 -6.08
CA PRO A 141 -7.64 34.38 -7.18
C PRO A 141 -7.22 32.90 -7.22
N THR A 142 -7.48 32.24 -8.35
CA THR A 142 -7.10 30.84 -8.54
C THR A 142 -5.58 30.74 -8.48
N ALA A 143 -5.06 30.21 -7.37
CA ALA A 143 -3.63 30.05 -7.16
C ALA A 143 -3.03 29.29 -8.36
N ARG A 144 -2.15 29.98 -9.10
CA ARG A 144 -1.56 29.45 -10.34
C ARG A 144 -0.77 28.20 -9.96
N ARG A 145 -1.31 27.02 -10.31
CA ARG A 145 -0.78 25.73 -9.88
C ARG A 145 0.67 25.63 -10.39
N GLN A 146 1.62 25.80 -9.47
CA GLN A 146 3.03 25.83 -9.80
C GLN A 146 3.40 24.43 -10.30
N LEU A 147 3.55 24.29 -11.62
CA LEU A 147 4.07 23.08 -12.23
C LEU A 147 5.51 22.95 -11.76
N VAL A 148 5.71 22.06 -10.78
CA VAL A 148 7.05 21.57 -10.44
C VAL A 148 7.55 20.87 -11.69
N GLU A 149 8.57 21.43 -12.33
CA GLU A 149 9.16 20.79 -13.51
C GLU A 149 9.66 19.39 -13.10
N PRO A 150 9.38 18.35 -13.92
CA PRO A 150 9.76 16.99 -13.57
C PRO A 150 11.29 16.92 -13.54
N VAL A 151 11.84 16.70 -12.35
CA VAL A 151 13.28 16.45 -12.19
C VAL A 151 13.59 15.17 -12.97
N GLU A 152 14.35 15.28 -14.06
CA GLU A 152 14.82 14.13 -14.83
C GLU A 152 15.85 13.35 -14.01
N VAL A 153 15.37 12.50 -13.09
CA VAL A 153 16.24 11.59 -12.37
C VAL A 153 16.78 10.55 -13.37
N PRO A 154 18.11 10.37 -13.49
CA PRO A 154 18.69 9.40 -14.40
C PRO A 154 18.50 7.98 -13.84
N LEU A 155 17.30 7.44 -14.07
CA LEU A 155 16.94 6.06 -13.77
C LEU A 155 17.72 5.05 -14.65
N ASP A 156 18.56 5.53 -15.57
CA ASP A 156 19.53 4.84 -16.42
C ASP A 156 20.26 3.67 -15.73
N ASP A 157 20.69 3.89 -14.49
CA ASP A 157 21.42 2.92 -13.66
C ASP A 157 20.49 1.96 -12.88
N VAL A 158 19.15 2.03 -13.03
CA VAL A 158 18.18 1.26 -12.24
C VAL A 158 17.38 0.29 -13.10
N GLU A 159 17.44 -1.00 -12.75
CA GLU A 159 16.62 -2.06 -13.32
C GLU A 159 15.47 -2.40 -12.36
N ILE A 160 14.23 -2.37 -12.84
CA ILE A 160 13.05 -2.67 -12.01
C ILE A 160 12.49 -4.04 -12.41
N ARG A 161 12.42 -4.98 -11.47
CA ARG A 161 11.87 -6.32 -11.68
C ARG A 161 10.52 -6.45 -10.99
N LEU A 162 9.44 -6.53 -11.76
CA LEU A 162 8.12 -6.89 -11.24
C LEU A 162 8.07 -8.43 -11.15
N VAL A 163 7.78 -8.99 -9.98
CA VAL A 163 7.88 -10.43 -9.72
C VAL A 163 6.60 -10.97 -9.07
N ARG A 164 6.14 -12.13 -9.55
CA ARG A 164 5.01 -12.89 -8.98
C ARG A 164 5.47 -14.29 -8.62
N LEU A 165 5.37 -14.66 -7.35
CA LEU A 165 5.83 -15.97 -6.85
C LEU A 165 4.89 -17.10 -7.31
N ARG A 166 5.39 -18.30 -7.63
CA ARG A 166 4.56 -19.45 -8.03
C ARG A 166 4.42 -20.45 -6.89
N GLY A 167 3.29 -20.37 -6.18
CA GLY A 167 2.92 -21.25 -5.08
C GLY A 167 1.65 -20.80 -4.37
N TYR A 168 1.39 -21.37 -3.20
CA TYR A 168 0.36 -20.89 -2.29
C TYR A 168 0.89 -19.76 -1.39
N MET A 169 -0.01 -18.92 -0.87
CA MET A 169 0.35 -17.73 -0.10
C MET A 169 1.20 -18.06 1.13
N ASN A 170 0.86 -19.12 1.86
CA ASN A 170 1.63 -19.63 3.02
C ASN A 170 3.04 -20.13 2.66
N GLU A 171 3.34 -20.39 1.39
CA GLU A 171 4.66 -20.82 0.89
C GLU A 171 5.53 -19.64 0.40
N SER A 172 5.06 -18.39 0.53
CA SER A 172 5.74 -17.21 -0.06
C SER A 172 7.21 -17.07 0.35
N GLY A 173 7.58 -17.44 1.58
CA GLY A 173 8.96 -17.46 2.05
C GLY A 173 9.84 -18.48 1.31
N ASP A 174 9.30 -19.68 1.04
CA ASP A 174 10.02 -20.70 0.26
C ASP A 174 10.18 -20.28 -1.21
N LYS A 175 9.18 -19.61 -1.79
CA LYS A 175 9.29 -19.11 -3.17
C LYS A 175 10.24 -17.92 -3.26
N LEU A 176 10.26 -17.05 -2.25
CA LEU A 176 11.27 -16.00 -2.11
C LEU A 176 12.69 -16.60 -2.00
N ARG A 177 12.90 -17.69 -1.24
CA ARG A 177 14.20 -18.39 -1.19
C ARG A 177 14.70 -18.81 -2.58
N GLN A 178 13.80 -19.23 -3.46
CA GLN A 178 14.12 -19.60 -4.83
C GLN A 178 14.44 -18.37 -5.70
N LEU A 179 13.70 -17.27 -5.55
CA LEU A 179 14.00 -15.98 -6.18
C LEU A 179 15.37 -15.43 -5.76
N LEU A 180 15.70 -15.45 -4.46
CA LEU A 180 16.98 -14.99 -3.93
C LEU A 180 18.14 -15.83 -4.48
N ARG A 181 18.02 -17.16 -4.47
CA ARG A 181 19.03 -18.08 -5.03
C ARG A 181 19.25 -17.85 -6.53
N ALA A 182 18.18 -17.70 -7.31
CA ALA A 182 18.28 -17.47 -8.76
C ALA A 182 18.96 -16.14 -9.14
N ASN A 183 19.12 -15.21 -8.19
CA ASN A 183 19.75 -13.90 -8.39
C ASN A 183 21.01 -13.70 -7.52
N ASN A 184 21.54 -14.77 -6.90
CA ASN A 184 22.70 -14.73 -5.99
C ASN A 184 22.57 -13.75 -4.80
N ILE A 185 21.34 -13.48 -4.34
CA ILE A 185 21.07 -12.51 -3.27
C ILE A 185 21.17 -13.21 -1.89
N PRO A 186 22.08 -12.78 -0.98
CA PRO A 186 22.21 -13.41 0.33
C PRO A 186 21.06 -13.01 1.27
N VAL A 187 20.38 -13.99 1.88
CA VAL A 187 19.27 -13.75 2.83
C VAL A 187 19.68 -12.87 4.02
N ALA A 188 20.96 -12.85 4.37
CA ALA A 188 21.52 -12.00 5.43
C ALA A 188 21.24 -10.49 5.24
N GLN A 189 21.02 -9.99 4.02
CA GLN A 189 20.75 -8.55 3.81
C GLN A 189 19.49 -8.07 4.56
N PHE A 190 18.49 -8.96 4.72
CA PHE A 190 17.25 -8.65 5.43
C PHE A 190 17.45 -8.58 6.96
N GLN A 191 18.59 -9.06 7.46
CA GLN A 191 18.90 -9.25 8.87
C GLN A 191 19.96 -8.25 9.38
N THR A 192 20.98 -7.96 8.56
CA THR A 192 22.09 -7.05 8.94
C THR A 192 21.71 -5.58 8.93
N GLY A 193 20.66 -5.20 8.18
CA GLY A 193 20.31 -3.80 7.92
C GLY A 193 21.11 -3.16 6.78
N THR A 194 22.01 -3.92 6.13
CA THR A 194 22.71 -3.52 4.91
C THR A 194 21.97 -4.10 3.71
N THR A 195 20.95 -3.36 3.23
CA THR A 195 20.24 -3.69 1.99
C THR A 195 21.16 -3.46 0.81
N THR A 196 21.62 -4.53 0.14
CA THR A 196 22.40 -4.43 -1.11
C THR A 196 21.51 -4.47 -2.34
N VAL A 197 20.39 -5.21 -2.27
CA VAL A 197 19.38 -5.33 -3.31
C VAL A 197 18.01 -5.05 -2.69
N PRO A 198 17.37 -3.90 -2.95
CA PRO A 198 16.09 -3.54 -2.35
C PRO A 198 14.91 -4.39 -2.83
N PHE A 199 13.99 -4.65 -1.89
CA PHE A 199 12.72 -5.36 -2.11
C PHE A 199 11.55 -4.52 -1.61
N LEU A 200 10.50 -4.43 -2.43
CA LEU A 200 9.21 -3.81 -2.11
C LEU A 200 8.09 -4.84 -2.31
N PHE A 201 7.43 -5.26 -1.23
CA PHE A 201 6.37 -6.28 -1.31
C PHE A 201 4.99 -5.63 -1.48
N LEU A 202 4.12 -6.20 -2.32
CA LEU A 202 2.75 -5.73 -2.54
C LEU A 202 1.79 -6.82 -2.05
N HIS A 203 0.86 -6.47 -1.15
CA HIS A 203 -0.10 -7.43 -0.59
C HIS A 203 -1.46 -6.79 -0.26
N ASP A 204 -2.49 -7.61 -0.13
CA ASP A 204 -3.85 -7.20 0.27
C ASP A 204 -3.95 -6.81 1.74
N GLU A 205 -4.87 -5.91 2.03
CA GLU A 205 -5.05 -5.27 3.34
C GLU A 205 -6.53 -5.11 3.69
N LEU A 206 -6.96 -5.87 4.69
CA LEU A 206 -8.36 -5.89 5.14
C LEU A 206 -8.77 -4.58 5.82
N ASP A 207 -7.90 -3.96 6.61
CA ASP A 207 -8.27 -2.80 7.43
C ASP A 207 -8.34 -1.49 6.62
N LYS A 208 -8.43 -1.56 5.29
CA LYS A 208 -8.36 -0.43 4.36
C LYS A 208 -9.28 -0.66 3.14
N PRO A 209 -10.09 0.32 2.72
CA PRO A 209 -11.05 0.15 1.63
C PRO A 209 -10.36 0.04 0.27
N VAL A 210 -11.05 -0.54 -0.70
CA VAL A 210 -10.60 -0.63 -2.10
C VAL A 210 -10.27 0.76 -2.66
N GLY A 211 -9.22 0.85 -3.48
CA GLY A 211 -8.68 2.11 -4.01
C GLY A 211 -7.61 2.75 -3.14
N SER A 212 -7.49 2.37 -1.87
CA SER A 212 -6.43 2.87 -0.99
C SER A 212 -5.13 2.06 -1.07
N ILE A 213 -4.01 2.73 -0.85
CA ILE A 213 -2.68 2.12 -0.74
C ILE A 213 -1.92 2.74 0.44
N VAL A 214 -1.21 1.92 1.23
CA VAL A 214 -0.48 2.39 2.42
C VAL A 214 0.92 1.78 2.46
N TYR A 215 1.95 2.62 2.37
CA TYR A 215 3.33 2.20 2.58
C TYR A 215 3.62 1.85 4.05
N LYS A 216 4.42 0.80 4.27
CA LYS A 216 4.90 0.39 5.58
C LYS A 216 6.33 -0.16 5.49
N ALA A 217 7.30 0.54 6.06
CA ALA A 217 8.72 0.14 6.04
C ALA A 217 9.03 -1.13 6.86
N SER A 218 8.29 -1.37 7.96
CA SER A 218 8.53 -2.49 8.87
C SER A 218 7.32 -2.85 9.74
N GLY A 219 7.39 -3.97 10.45
CA GLY A 219 6.41 -4.40 11.47
C GLY A 219 5.70 -5.71 11.13
N SER A 220 4.78 -6.14 11.99
CA SER A 220 4.15 -7.48 11.96
C SER A 220 3.35 -7.79 10.66
N PRO A 221 3.03 -9.09 10.39
CA PRO A 221 2.26 -9.49 9.21
C PRO A 221 0.78 -9.06 9.20
N ALA A 222 0.24 -8.51 10.29
CA ALA A 222 -1.19 -8.19 10.44
C ALA A 222 -2.14 -9.36 10.05
N GLY A 223 -1.76 -10.59 10.42
CA GLY A 223 -2.49 -11.82 10.07
C GLY A 223 -2.14 -12.42 8.70
N HIS A 224 -1.79 -11.59 7.71
CA HIS A 224 -1.57 -11.99 6.31
C HIS A 224 -0.48 -13.08 6.14
N ASN A 225 -0.88 -14.23 5.61
CA ASN A 225 -0.05 -15.45 5.59
C ASN A 225 1.21 -15.37 4.71
N GLY A 226 1.20 -14.61 3.61
CA GLY A 226 2.39 -14.44 2.76
C GLY A 226 3.50 -13.66 3.47
N MET A 227 3.18 -12.47 3.99
CA MET A 227 4.05 -11.72 4.90
C MET A 227 4.51 -12.55 6.11
N ARG A 228 3.65 -13.38 6.72
CA ARG A 228 4.05 -14.30 7.81
C ARG A 228 5.12 -15.30 7.36
N SER A 229 4.89 -15.96 6.22
CA SER A 229 5.82 -16.93 5.60
C SER A 229 7.17 -16.29 5.26
N ILE A 230 7.14 -15.09 4.66
CA ILE A 230 8.36 -14.35 4.31
C ILE A 230 9.12 -13.92 5.57
N GLN A 231 8.45 -13.31 6.57
CA GLN A 231 9.10 -12.88 7.81
C GLN A 231 9.70 -14.06 8.60
N GLY A 232 9.05 -15.23 8.58
CA GLY A 232 9.59 -16.46 9.16
C GLY A 232 10.84 -16.94 8.44
N PHE A 233 10.86 -16.94 7.11
CA PHE A 233 12.02 -17.37 6.32
C PHE A 233 13.22 -16.40 6.46
N VAL A 234 13.02 -15.09 6.32
CA VAL A 234 14.14 -14.12 6.37
C VAL A 234 14.48 -13.67 7.79
N GLN A 235 13.70 -14.09 8.80
CA GLN A 235 13.85 -13.77 10.22
C GLN A 235 13.91 -12.26 10.52
N SER A 236 13.13 -11.46 9.76
CA SER A 236 13.12 -10.00 9.88
C SER A 236 11.75 -9.41 9.57
N SER A 237 11.36 -8.39 10.35
CA SER A 237 10.13 -7.60 10.12
C SER A 237 10.40 -6.29 9.36
N ALA A 238 11.66 -5.99 9.03
CA ALA A 238 12.09 -4.83 8.26
C ALA A 238 11.88 -5.06 6.75
N LEU A 239 10.63 -5.29 6.36
CA LEU A 239 10.21 -5.57 4.99
C LEU A 239 9.33 -4.43 4.47
N PRO A 240 9.88 -3.53 3.64
CA PRO A 240 9.15 -2.46 2.99
C PRO A 240 8.05 -3.01 2.10
N ARG A 241 6.83 -2.46 2.26
CA ARG A 241 5.67 -2.97 1.54
C ARG A 241 4.59 -1.93 1.30
N LEU A 242 3.84 -2.16 0.23
CA LEU A 242 2.60 -1.46 -0.11
C LEU A 242 1.42 -2.36 0.26
N ARG A 243 0.59 -1.88 1.19
CA ARG A 243 -0.65 -2.52 1.65
C ARG A 243 -1.78 -2.00 0.76
N ILE A 244 -2.36 -2.86 -0.07
CA ILE A 244 -3.44 -2.52 -1.00
C ILE A 244 -4.77 -2.81 -0.33
N GLY A 245 -5.61 -1.80 -0.13
CA GLY A 245 -6.91 -1.98 0.51
C GLY A 245 -7.81 -2.93 -0.27
N VAL A 246 -8.41 -3.91 0.42
CA VAL A 246 -9.39 -4.86 -0.13
C VAL A 246 -10.71 -4.91 0.66
N ASP A 247 -10.82 -4.03 1.66
CA ASP A 247 -11.86 -4.00 2.69
C ASP A 247 -11.95 -5.27 3.57
N ARG A 248 -12.78 -5.21 4.62
CA ARG A 248 -12.96 -6.30 5.60
C ARG A 248 -14.41 -6.80 5.55
N PRO A 249 -14.66 -8.12 5.60
CA PRO A 249 -16.00 -8.66 5.77
C PRO A 249 -16.60 -8.26 7.13
N THR A 250 -17.92 -8.13 7.19
CA THR A 250 -18.65 -7.76 8.42
C THR A 250 -18.44 -8.77 9.55
N ASP A 251 -18.42 -10.08 9.22
CA ASP A 251 -17.99 -11.12 10.15
C ASP A 251 -16.48 -11.37 10.02
N ARG A 252 -15.81 -11.61 11.14
CA ARG A 252 -14.38 -11.98 11.22
C ARG A 252 -14.13 -13.45 10.88
N ALA A 253 -15.12 -14.33 11.02
CA ALA A 253 -15.02 -15.73 10.63
C ALA A 253 -14.78 -15.86 9.10
N ASP A 254 -15.52 -15.06 8.33
CA ASP A 254 -15.51 -15.02 6.85
C ASP A 254 -14.17 -14.61 6.22
N VAL A 255 -13.20 -14.10 6.99
CA VAL A 255 -11.97 -13.48 6.45
C VAL A 255 -11.18 -14.38 5.49
N ALA A 256 -11.09 -15.69 5.79
CA ALA A 256 -10.37 -16.63 4.94
C ALA A 256 -11.01 -16.81 3.56
N ASP A 257 -12.34 -16.92 3.51
CA ASP A 257 -13.09 -17.08 2.26
C ASP A 257 -13.29 -15.73 1.55
N TYR A 258 -13.43 -14.63 2.29
CA TYR A 258 -13.55 -13.29 1.74
C TYR A 258 -12.33 -12.89 0.90
N VAL A 259 -11.11 -13.16 1.37
CA VAL A 259 -9.91 -12.89 0.55
C VAL A 259 -9.84 -13.79 -0.69
N LEU A 260 -10.51 -14.94 -0.68
CA LEU A 260 -10.64 -15.83 -1.85
C LEU A 260 -11.82 -15.49 -2.76
N LYS A 261 -12.70 -14.55 -2.40
CA LYS A 261 -13.75 -14.01 -3.31
C LYS A 261 -13.10 -13.05 -4.34
N PRO A 262 -13.56 -13.05 -5.60
CA PRO A 262 -13.07 -12.12 -6.63
C PRO A 262 -13.46 -10.67 -6.32
N PHE A 263 -12.66 -9.71 -6.81
CA PHE A 263 -13.11 -8.33 -6.93
C PHE A 263 -14.30 -8.24 -7.89
N THR A 264 -15.29 -7.41 -7.56
CA THR A 264 -16.34 -6.99 -8.50
C THR A 264 -15.74 -6.14 -9.63
N PRO A 265 -16.46 -5.94 -10.76
CA PRO A 265 -15.97 -5.12 -11.87
C PRO A 265 -15.58 -3.69 -11.46
N SER A 266 -16.37 -3.03 -10.60
CA SER A 266 -16.09 -1.66 -10.15
C SER A 266 -14.92 -1.57 -9.16
N GLU A 267 -14.76 -2.56 -8.26
CA GLU A 267 -13.55 -2.67 -7.43
C GLU A 267 -12.31 -2.91 -8.30
N ARG A 268 -12.43 -3.77 -9.32
CA ARG A 268 -11.33 -4.08 -10.25
C ARG A 268 -10.94 -2.85 -11.07
N GLU A 269 -11.90 -2.12 -11.61
CA GLU A 269 -11.69 -0.83 -12.27
C GLU A 269 -11.04 0.19 -11.33
N THR A 270 -11.41 0.22 -10.04
CA THR A 270 -10.77 1.07 -9.03
C THR A 270 -9.30 0.67 -8.78
N VAL A 271 -9.01 -0.64 -8.71
CA VAL A 271 -7.63 -1.15 -8.60
C VAL A 271 -6.78 -0.76 -9.81
N ASP A 272 -7.33 -0.90 -11.02
CA ASP A 272 -6.62 -0.51 -12.24
C ASP A 272 -6.47 1.02 -12.36
N SER A 273 -7.55 1.79 -12.24
CA SER A 273 -7.56 3.24 -12.48
C SER A 273 -6.87 4.07 -11.39
N GLN A 274 -6.76 3.58 -10.15
CA GLN A 274 -6.22 4.34 -9.02
C GLN A 274 -5.02 3.65 -8.36
N VAL A 275 -5.15 2.38 -7.97
CA VAL A 275 -4.12 1.68 -7.18
C VAL A 275 -2.87 1.39 -8.00
N ALA A 276 -2.99 0.96 -9.26
CA ALA A 276 -1.84 0.73 -10.12
C ALA A 276 -1.03 2.03 -10.38
N PRO A 277 -1.64 3.15 -10.83
CA PRO A 277 -0.99 4.47 -10.85
C PRO A 277 -0.26 4.89 -9.57
N ALA A 278 -0.91 4.77 -8.41
CA ALA A 278 -0.29 5.12 -7.14
C ALA A 278 0.89 4.18 -6.78
N THR A 279 0.76 2.89 -7.12
CA THR A 279 1.84 1.91 -6.97
C THR A 279 3.03 2.25 -7.85
N TRP A 280 2.82 2.69 -9.10
CA TRP A 280 3.89 3.13 -9.99
C TRP A 280 4.64 4.34 -9.42
N ALA A 281 3.93 5.35 -8.91
CA ALA A 281 4.55 6.51 -8.26
C ALA A 281 5.40 6.11 -7.03
N HIS A 282 4.98 5.10 -6.26
CA HIS A 282 5.79 4.54 -5.18
C HIS A 282 7.03 3.78 -5.67
N ILE A 283 6.93 3.05 -6.78
CA ILE A 283 8.07 2.32 -7.39
C ILE A 283 9.11 3.30 -7.96
N VAL A 284 8.65 4.36 -8.64
CA VAL A 284 9.51 5.42 -9.18
C VAL A 284 10.23 6.15 -8.04
N ALA A 285 9.52 6.63 -7.02
CA ALA A 285 10.15 7.29 -5.86
C ALA A 285 11.14 6.40 -5.09
N TRP A 286 10.97 5.07 -5.14
CA TRP A 286 11.95 4.10 -4.65
C TRP A 286 13.22 4.07 -5.51
N ALA A 287 13.06 3.95 -6.83
CA ALA A 287 14.16 3.95 -7.79
C ALA A 287 14.95 5.28 -7.79
N GLU A 288 14.26 6.41 -7.72
CA GLU A 288 14.87 7.74 -7.58
C GLU A 288 15.70 7.85 -6.30
N GLY A 289 15.17 7.33 -5.17
CA GLY A 289 15.88 7.26 -3.90
C GLY A 289 17.12 6.35 -3.91
N MET A 290 17.20 5.37 -4.83
CA MET A 290 18.38 4.52 -5.02
C MET A 290 19.49 5.20 -5.84
N VAL A 291 19.15 6.20 -6.67
CA VAL A 291 20.10 7.02 -7.42
C VAL A 291 20.59 8.20 -6.58
N THR A 292 19.67 8.90 -5.92
CA THR A 292 19.93 10.15 -5.16
C THR A 292 20.47 9.92 -3.74
N GLY A 293 20.37 8.69 -3.21
CA GLY A 293 20.88 8.31 -1.89
C GLY A 293 22.23 7.59 -1.89
N ALA A 294 23.03 7.77 -2.93
CA ALA A 294 24.32 7.11 -3.17
C ALA A 294 25.50 8.10 -3.07
#